data_AF-A0A5J5F403-F1
#
_entry.id   AF-A0A5J5F403-F1
#
_cell.length_a   1.000
_cell.length_b   1.000
_cell.length_c   1.000
_cell.angle_alpha   90.00
_cell.angle_beta   90.00
_cell.angle_gamma   90.00
#
_symmetry.space_group_name_H-M   'P 1'
#
loop_
_entity.id
_entity.type
_entity.pdbx_description
1 polymer ?
#
loop_
_entity_poly.entity_id
_entity_poly.type
_entity_poly.pdbx_seq_one_letter_code
_entity_poly.pdbx_strand_id
1 'polypeptide(L)'
;MKLPQSAWLAGIFTALASAAILPRDDEPSDSVLTPGDVADFPVLGFGDFDNNPSSGKRSTASHCKYIPGDSQWPSNSEWSVLNFFTGGSLVKPDPVGKVCYKGSAYDAARCANVTAEWSNSDLHAGHPTSIMSPLYQGLTCLPQDSSFANHQCTLGGYPIYVVNARNAWDVQAGVNFARNTNIRLVIKNTGHDFAGKSSGSYSLSIRTHMLKDIAVIKNYKSKYYSGPAIKAGSGIQGFELYAAAHAAGLMAVGGEGMTVGWGGGYIQGGGHSPLSSLHGMAADQVLSYEVVLANGCFVTADKDTNSDLFWALRGGGGSAFGVVISITVKAFTERPVTISTFNFTASAADVAKYDSGDYSNDDFWAVIKHYLSLFPEHADQGIYSYWNIFPSYTVKGAQTFTMQPYFAVGKTVAQVNALLQSLVDTASAHGITIHPNTVHYPSFYEGWKAGFPKETVGLYTSQPGSRLFPRANWANDTWDTTFDAIRQVVSASFMIGFNIAPSLTAGGVTEDENAVNPAWRNTVLHAIAGVMWDASIRNFTLIREYQRNFTHGPMQLWRDLTPGSGAYLGEADINEPDWQQAFYGCKYSKLYSIKKKYDLSGVFFAETAVGSEDWKAGNDRLGRLCRV
;
A
#
# COMPACT_ATOMS: atom_id res chain seq x y z
N MET A 1 48.65 -9.18 -23.14
CA MET A 1 49.30 -7.94 -22.69
C MET A 1 48.42 -7.37 -21.57
N LYS A 2 48.83 -7.54 -20.31
CA LYS A 2 48.05 -7.12 -19.13
C LYS A 2 48.34 -5.64 -18.86
N LEU A 3 47.32 -4.79 -18.91
CA LEU A 3 47.35 -3.41 -18.37
C LEU A 3 46.71 -3.43 -16.97
N PRO A 4 47.23 -2.68 -15.99
CA PRO A 4 46.84 -2.88 -14.59
C PRO A 4 45.58 -2.08 -14.22
N GLN A 5 44.60 -2.76 -13.62
CA GLN A 5 43.40 -2.18 -12.98
C GLN A 5 43.72 -1.23 -11.81
N SER A 6 44.98 -1.16 -11.34
CA SER A 6 45.37 -0.41 -10.15
C SER A 6 45.49 1.11 -10.35
N ALA A 7 45.79 1.58 -11.56
CA ALA A 7 45.99 3.01 -11.81
C ALA A 7 44.66 3.81 -11.88
N TRP A 8 43.58 3.17 -12.33
CA TRP A 8 42.24 3.77 -12.42
C TRP A 8 41.53 3.81 -11.06
N LEU A 9 41.66 2.75 -10.25
CA LEU A 9 41.17 2.74 -8.87
C LEU A 9 41.88 3.81 -8.03
N ALA A 10 43.19 4.01 -8.21
CA ALA A 10 43.94 5.06 -7.53
C ALA A 10 43.46 6.48 -7.89
N GLY A 11 43.06 6.72 -9.15
CA GLY A 11 42.49 7.99 -9.61
C GLY A 11 41.11 8.31 -9.01
N ILE A 12 40.26 7.30 -8.86
CA ILE A 12 38.96 7.42 -8.18
C ILE A 12 39.18 7.71 -6.68
N PHE A 13 40.07 6.98 -6.02
CA PHE A 13 40.39 7.23 -4.61
C PHE A 13 41.04 8.61 -4.36
N THR A 14 41.82 9.14 -5.30
CA THR A 14 42.42 10.49 -5.18
C THR A 14 41.38 11.60 -5.40
N ALA A 15 40.42 11.43 -6.31
CA ALA A 15 39.28 12.35 -6.46
C ALA A 15 38.37 12.32 -5.21
N LEU A 16 38.08 11.14 -4.67
CA LEU A 16 37.28 10.98 -3.44
C LEU A 16 38.00 11.55 -2.19
N ALA A 17 39.33 11.41 -2.11
CA ALA A 17 40.14 11.99 -1.03
C ALA A 17 40.27 13.52 -1.14
N SER A 18 40.23 14.08 -2.35
CA SER A 18 40.32 15.53 -2.57
C SER A 18 39.00 16.26 -2.26
N ALA A 19 37.87 15.56 -2.25
CA ALA A 19 36.54 16.12 -2.02
C ALA A 19 36.10 16.17 -0.53
N ALA A 20 36.89 15.65 0.42
CA ALA A 20 36.51 15.53 1.85
C ALA A 20 35.17 14.80 2.10
N ILE A 21 34.72 13.98 1.14
CA ILE A 21 33.55 13.12 1.29
C ILE A 21 34.09 11.77 1.76
N LEU A 22 34.05 11.48 3.06
CA LEU A 22 34.29 10.13 3.60
C LEU A 22 32.95 9.39 3.70
N PRO A 23 32.91 8.05 3.75
CA PRO A 23 31.69 7.33 4.07
C PRO A 23 31.29 7.66 5.52
N ARG A 24 30.16 8.36 5.68
CA ARG A 24 29.72 8.96 6.96
C ARG A 24 28.57 8.15 7.54
N ASP A 25 28.86 7.29 8.50
CA ASP A 25 27.83 6.56 9.27
C ASP A 25 27.21 7.42 10.40
N ASP A 26 27.72 8.63 10.67
CA ASP A 26 27.35 9.49 11.81
C ASP A 26 26.74 10.88 11.43
N GLU A 27 26.31 11.09 10.17
CA GLU A 27 25.65 12.36 9.81
C GLU A 27 24.22 12.46 10.36
N PRO A 28 23.74 13.67 10.71
CA PRO A 28 22.35 13.89 11.11
C PRO A 28 21.36 13.38 10.05
N SER A 29 20.17 12.96 10.47
CA SER A 29 19.09 12.54 9.56
C SER A 29 18.64 13.63 8.58
N ASP A 30 19.05 14.88 8.83
CA ASP A 30 18.78 16.07 8.01
C ASP A 30 19.82 16.32 6.89
N SER A 31 20.81 15.44 6.70
CA SER A 31 21.82 15.58 5.65
C SER A 31 21.22 15.45 4.24
N VAL A 32 21.53 16.41 3.38
CA VAL A 32 21.02 16.53 2.00
C VAL A 32 22.16 16.70 1.01
N LEU A 33 22.06 16.01 -0.13
CA LEU A 33 22.98 16.12 -1.24
C LEU A 33 22.82 17.50 -1.89
N THR A 34 23.93 18.16 -2.21
CA THR A 34 23.96 19.45 -2.91
C THR A 34 24.57 19.31 -4.31
N PRO A 35 24.36 20.26 -5.23
CA PRO A 35 25.03 20.26 -6.53
C PRO A 35 26.56 20.25 -6.43
N GLY A 36 27.14 20.83 -5.37
CA GLY A 36 28.59 20.85 -5.15
C GLY A 36 29.17 19.47 -4.84
N ASP A 37 28.44 18.65 -4.07
CA ASP A 37 28.88 17.30 -3.69
C ASP A 37 29.03 16.35 -4.89
N VAL A 38 28.27 16.61 -5.96
CA VAL A 38 28.18 15.73 -7.15
C VAL A 38 28.73 16.36 -8.41
N ALA A 39 29.45 17.49 -8.31
CA ALA A 39 29.94 18.24 -9.47
C ALA A 39 30.80 17.37 -10.41
N ASP A 40 31.64 16.50 -9.83
CA ASP A 40 32.52 15.59 -10.56
C ASP A 40 31.88 14.22 -10.87
N PHE A 41 30.61 14.02 -10.50
CA PHE A 41 29.89 12.76 -10.65
C PHE A 41 28.60 12.96 -11.46
N PRO A 42 28.67 13.07 -12.81
CA PRO A 42 27.50 13.33 -13.65
C PRO A 42 26.34 12.35 -13.47
N VAL A 43 26.63 11.09 -13.10
CA VAL A 43 25.60 10.09 -12.81
C VAL A 43 24.75 10.44 -11.58
N LEU A 44 25.25 11.28 -10.66
CA LEU A 44 24.52 11.76 -9.48
C LEU A 44 24.12 13.23 -9.58
N GLY A 45 24.44 13.92 -10.69
CA GLY A 45 24.12 15.34 -10.89
C GLY A 45 22.62 15.61 -10.86
N PHE A 46 22.21 16.78 -10.35
CA PHE A 46 20.81 17.22 -10.27
C PHE A 46 20.22 17.53 -11.65
N GLY A 47 18.89 17.42 -11.78
CA GLY A 47 18.16 17.84 -12.98
C GLY A 47 17.84 19.33 -12.96
N ASP A 48 17.69 19.94 -14.13
CA ASP A 48 17.33 21.36 -14.25
C ASP A 48 15.89 21.62 -13.73
N PHE A 49 15.68 22.75 -13.04
CA PHE A 49 14.36 23.18 -12.55
C PHE A 49 13.49 23.79 -13.65
N ASP A 50 14.15 24.52 -14.55
CA ASP A 50 13.55 25.11 -15.74
C ASP A 50 13.85 24.17 -16.89
N ASN A 51 12.82 23.57 -17.48
CA ASN A 51 12.93 22.69 -18.64
C ASN A 51 13.43 23.46 -19.88
N ASN A 52 14.69 23.90 -19.87
CA ASN A 52 15.33 24.52 -20.99
C ASN A 52 16.11 23.42 -21.74
N PRO A 53 15.72 23.06 -22.98
CA PRO A 53 16.36 21.96 -23.73
C PRO A 53 17.83 22.23 -24.13
N SER A 54 18.45 23.28 -23.59
CA SER A 54 19.69 23.89 -24.07
C SER A 54 20.95 23.50 -23.27
N SER A 55 20.86 22.69 -22.22
CA SER A 55 22.04 22.08 -21.59
C SER A 55 22.33 20.72 -22.23
N GLY A 56 23.36 20.65 -23.07
CA GLY A 56 23.73 19.48 -23.89
C GLY A 56 24.23 18.26 -23.12
N LYS A 57 23.38 17.62 -22.30
CA LYS A 57 23.66 16.37 -21.59
C LYS A 57 22.66 15.29 -22.03
N ARG A 58 23.10 14.39 -22.94
CA ARG A 58 22.40 13.19 -23.47
C ARG A 58 20.88 13.32 -23.60
N SER A 59 20.43 14.26 -24.45
CA SER A 59 19.11 14.12 -25.08
C SER A 59 19.20 13.11 -26.22
N THR A 60 18.93 11.85 -25.89
CA THR A 60 18.35 10.88 -26.82
C THR A 60 17.37 10.08 -26.00
N ALA A 61 16.10 10.52 -26.00
CA ALA A 61 15.01 9.88 -25.28
C ALA A 61 14.86 8.43 -25.75
N SER A 62 15.60 7.52 -25.12
CA SER A 62 15.36 6.09 -25.26
C SER A 62 13.90 5.87 -24.90
N HIS A 63 13.17 5.28 -25.83
CA HIS A 63 11.78 4.92 -25.62
C HIS A 63 11.60 3.97 -24.43
N CYS A 64 12.66 3.25 -24.03
CA CYS A 64 12.64 2.31 -22.92
C CYS A 64 13.73 2.56 -21.87
N LYS A 65 13.46 2.10 -20.64
CA LYS A 65 14.47 1.99 -19.59
C LYS A 65 15.50 0.92 -19.95
N TYR A 66 16.76 1.16 -19.59
CA TYR A 66 17.83 0.20 -19.83
C TYR A 66 17.75 -0.99 -18.86
N ILE A 67 18.16 -2.16 -19.33
CA ILE A 67 18.18 -3.42 -18.57
C ILE A 67 19.59 -4.04 -18.67
N PRO A 68 19.94 -5.01 -17.79
CA PRO A 68 21.22 -5.71 -17.91
C PRO A 68 21.41 -6.33 -19.29
N GLY A 69 22.60 -6.13 -19.86
CA GLY A 69 22.95 -6.57 -21.21
C GLY A 69 22.88 -5.47 -22.26
N ASP A 70 22.16 -4.37 -22.01
CA ASP A 70 22.23 -3.18 -22.85
C ASP A 70 23.61 -2.52 -22.73
N SER A 71 24.13 -1.99 -23.84
CA SER A 71 25.42 -1.26 -23.83
C SER A 71 25.44 -0.01 -22.95
N GLN A 72 24.26 0.51 -22.59
CA GLN A 72 24.04 1.69 -21.76
C GLN A 72 23.71 1.34 -20.30
N TRP A 73 23.64 0.04 -19.96
CA TRP A 73 23.48 -0.38 -18.57
C TRP A 73 24.65 0.15 -17.75
N PRO A 74 24.44 0.67 -16.51
CA PRO A 74 25.52 1.28 -15.75
C PRO A 74 26.65 0.29 -15.48
N SER A 75 27.87 0.77 -15.70
CA SER A 75 29.12 0.06 -15.45
C SER A 75 29.32 -0.20 -13.96
N ASN A 76 30.19 -1.16 -13.63
CA ASN A 76 30.55 -1.44 -12.23
C ASN A 76 31.15 -0.21 -11.52
N SER A 77 31.86 0.67 -12.23
CA SER A 77 32.37 1.93 -11.70
C SER A 77 31.24 2.90 -11.33
N GLU A 78 30.21 3.03 -12.18
CA GLU A 78 29.06 3.88 -11.88
C GLU A 78 28.27 3.35 -10.67
N TRP A 79 28.06 2.04 -10.57
CA TRP A 79 27.47 1.42 -9.37
C TRP A 79 28.33 1.64 -8.11
N SER A 80 29.66 1.63 -8.26
CA SER A 80 30.59 1.90 -7.14
C SER A 80 30.50 3.35 -6.66
N VAL A 81 30.30 4.31 -7.58
CA VAL A 81 30.03 5.71 -7.23
C VAL A 81 28.75 5.83 -6.41
N LEU A 82 27.65 5.20 -6.84
CA LEU A 82 26.40 5.20 -6.05
C LEU A 82 26.59 4.54 -4.67
N ASN A 83 27.30 3.41 -4.61
CA ASN A 83 27.57 2.74 -3.34
C ASN A 83 28.39 3.61 -2.37
N PHE A 84 29.37 4.35 -2.90
CA PHE A 84 30.18 5.27 -2.12
C PHE A 84 29.33 6.40 -1.53
N PHE A 85 28.52 7.06 -2.37
CA PHE A 85 27.69 8.18 -1.93
C PHE A 85 26.61 7.76 -0.94
N THR A 86 26.10 6.52 -1.05
CA THR A 86 25.14 6.00 -0.08
C THR A 86 25.79 5.40 1.17
N GLY A 87 27.10 5.57 1.34
CA GLY A 87 27.86 5.06 2.50
C GLY A 87 27.73 3.56 2.68
N GLY A 88 27.69 2.78 1.59
CA GLY A 88 27.53 1.33 1.63
C GLY A 88 26.09 0.82 1.68
N SER A 89 25.07 1.69 1.63
CA SER A 89 23.66 1.28 1.66
C SER A 89 23.15 0.64 0.36
N LEU A 90 23.94 0.65 -0.73
CA LEU A 90 23.60 -0.02 -1.97
C LEU A 90 23.90 -1.52 -1.86
N VAL A 91 22.85 -2.35 -1.89
CA VAL A 91 22.94 -3.80 -1.82
C VAL A 91 22.43 -4.46 -3.10
N LYS A 92 22.85 -5.70 -3.33
CA LYS A 92 22.39 -6.56 -4.44
C LYS A 92 21.86 -7.89 -3.87
N PRO A 93 20.70 -7.88 -3.18
CA PRO A 93 20.22 -9.04 -2.45
C PRO A 93 19.62 -10.08 -3.40
N ASP A 94 19.81 -11.36 -3.09
CA ASP A 94 19.07 -12.43 -3.74
C ASP A 94 17.57 -12.36 -3.41
N PRO A 95 16.68 -12.92 -4.25
CA PRO A 95 15.28 -13.13 -3.87
C PRO A 95 15.15 -13.90 -2.56
N VAL A 96 14.16 -13.55 -1.74
CA VAL A 96 14.00 -14.11 -0.37
C VAL A 96 13.95 -15.65 -0.34
N GLY A 97 13.33 -16.28 -1.35
CA GLY A 97 13.23 -17.74 -1.45
C GLY A 97 14.48 -18.42 -2.01
N LYS A 98 15.52 -17.68 -2.45
CA LYS A 98 16.70 -18.25 -3.14
C LYS A 98 17.40 -19.31 -2.30
N VAL A 99 17.39 -19.14 -0.97
CA VAL A 99 17.96 -20.08 0.01
C VAL A 99 17.35 -21.48 -0.05
N CYS A 100 16.16 -21.64 -0.63
CA CYS A 100 15.50 -22.93 -0.80
C CYS A 100 15.93 -23.69 -2.06
N TYR A 101 16.56 -23.03 -3.02
CA TYR A 101 16.88 -23.64 -4.31
C TYR A 101 18.30 -24.17 -4.30
N LYS A 102 18.50 -25.37 -4.87
CA LYS A 102 19.82 -26.00 -5.00
C LYS A 102 20.80 -25.05 -5.71
N GLY A 103 21.98 -24.89 -5.12
CA GLY A 103 23.03 -24.00 -5.64
C GLY A 103 23.91 -23.47 -4.50
N SER A 104 24.77 -22.49 -4.82
CA SER A 104 25.69 -21.89 -3.83
C SER A 104 25.01 -21.12 -2.71
N ALA A 105 23.79 -20.65 -2.93
CA ALA A 105 22.98 -19.94 -1.94
C ALA A 105 22.06 -20.87 -1.11
N TYR A 106 22.03 -22.17 -1.41
CA TYR A 106 21.17 -23.13 -0.70
C TYR A 106 21.56 -23.21 0.76
N ASP A 107 20.59 -23.03 1.65
CA ASP A 107 20.72 -23.18 3.08
C ASP A 107 19.44 -23.79 3.64
N ALA A 108 19.52 -25.05 4.08
CA ALA A 108 18.35 -25.80 4.54
C ALA A 108 17.67 -25.16 5.77
N ALA A 109 18.45 -24.59 6.69
CA ALA A 109 17.92 -23.98 7.90
C ALA A 109 17.22 -22.65 7.57
N ARG A 110 17.85 -21.81 6.74
CA ARG A 110 17.22 -20.57 6.26
C ARG A 110 16.00 -20.85 5.40
N CYS A 111 16.03 -21.88 4.57
CA CYS A 111 14.88 -22.28 3.77
C CYS A 111 13.69 -22.69 4.66
N ALA A 112 13.93 -23.51 5.68
CA ALA A 112 12.89 -23.91 6.63
C ALA A 112 12.29 -22.67 7.32
N ASN A 113 13.12 -21.72 7.74
CA ASN A 113 12.66 -20.47 8.37
C ASN A 113 11.84 -19.60 7.39
N VAL A 114 12.35 -19.35 6.18
CA VAL A 114 11.62 -18.58 5.15
C VAL A 114 10.28 -19.22 4.79
N THR A 115 10.23 -20.55 4.75
CA THR A 115 8.99 -21.30 4.47
C THR A 115 7.98 -21.16 5.61
N ALA A 116 8.43 -21.27 6.86
CA ALA A 116 7.57 -21.15 8.04
C ALA A 116 7.04 -19.72 8.23
N GLU A 117 7.87 -18.72 7.94
CA GLU A 117 7.54 -17.30 8.10
C GLU A 117 6.92 -16.68 6.84
N TRP A 118 6.61 -17.46 5.80
CA TRP A 118 6.13 -16.94 4.51
C TRP A 118 4.83 -16.13 4.63
N SER A 119 3.96 -16.50 5.57
CA SER A 119 2.72 -15.77 5.83
C SER A 119 2.88 -14.62 6.83
N ASN A 120 4.06 -14.45 7.42
CA ASN A 120 4.37 -13.38 8.36
C ASN A 120 4.88 -12.14 7.60
N SER A 121 4.18 -11.03 7.79
CA SER A 121 4.49 -9.77 7.12
C SER A 121 5.86 -9.18 7.48
N ASP A 122 6.41 -9.49 8.67
CA ASP A 122 7.74 -9.02 9.06
C ASP A 122 8.85 -9.58 8.16
N LEU A 123 8.72 -10.83 7.68
CA LEU A 123 9.68 -11.43 6.75
C LEU A 123 9.80 -10.58 5.49
N HIS A 124 8.67 -10.22 4.89
CA HIS A 124 8.61 -9.49 3.63
C HIS A 124 8.98 -8.01 3.81
N ALA A 125 8.51 -7.37 4.88
CA ALA A 125 8.84 -5.98 5.21
C ALA A 125 10.34 -5.81 5.49
N GLY A 126 10.92 -6.76 6.25
CA GLY A 126 12.34 -6.79 6.59
C GLY A 126 13.26 -7.11 5.40
N HIS A 127 12.78 -7.85 4.40
CA HIS A 127 13.58 -8.20 3.24
C HIS A 127 13.68 -7.07 2.20
N PRO A 128 14.88 -6.75 1.67
CA PRO A 128 15.05 -5.59 0.76
C PRO A 128 14.32 -5.73 -0.59
N THR A 129 14.14 -6.95 -1.10
CA THR A 129 13.55 -7.19 -2.43
C THR A 129 12.17 -7.86 -2.40
N SER A 130 11.70 -8.34 -1.25
CA SER A 130 10.45 -9.10 -1.19
C SER A 130 9.23 -8.18 -1.08
N ILE A 131 8.10 -8.62 -1.63
CA ILE A 131 6.77 -8.02 -1.42
C ILE A 131 5.79 -9.08 -0.96
N MET A 132 4.66 -8.63 -0.42
CA MET A 132 3.62 -9.47 0.19
C MET A 132 2.65 -10.10 -0.82
N SER A 133 2.69 -9.64 -2.08
CA SER A 133 1.95 -10.19 -3.21
C SER A 133 2.90 -10.78 -4.26
N PRO A 134 3.48 -11.98 -4.01
CA PRO A 134 4.54 -12.55 -4.84
C PRO A 134 4.10 -12.91 -6.27
N LEU A 135 2.78 -12.92 -6.55
CA LEU A 135 2.23 -13.00 -7.91
C LEU A 135 2.84 -11.96 -8.84
N TYR A 136 3.00 -10.73 -8.36
CA TYR A 136 3.56 -9.62 -9.16
C TYR A 136 5.08 -9.62 -9.23
N GLN A 137 5.75 -10.56 -8.56
CA GLN A 137 7.15 -10.88 -8.80
C GLN A 137 7.33 -12.05 -9.79
N GLY A 138 6.23 -12.60 -10.31
CA GLY A 138 6.22 -13.67 -11.30
C GLY A 138 6.29 -15.08 -10.72
N LEU A 139 6.11 -15.23 -9.40
CA LEU A 139 6.21 -16.53 -8.71
C LEU A 139 7.54 -17.27 -8.96
N THR A 140 8.59 -16.53 -9.33
CA THR A 140 9.84 -17.11 -9.85
C THR A 140 10.74 -17.68 -8.77
N CYS A 141 10.45 -17.46 -7.49
CA CYS A 141 11.32 -17.84 -6.38
C CYS A 141 10.54 -18.07 -5.08
N LEU A 142 9.43 -18.81 -5.16
CA LEU A 142 8.67 -19.24 -3.98
C LEU A 142 9.42 -20.38 -3.26
N PRO A 143 9.52 -20.37 -1.92
CA PRO A 143 10.17 -21.46 -1.20
C PRO A 143 9.46 -22.80 -1.41
N GLN A 144 8.13 -22.79 -1.53
CA GLN A 144 7.30 -23.99 -1.75
C GLN A 144 7.60 -24.67 -3.10
N ASP A 145 8.00 -23.89 -4.09
CA ASP A 145 8.24 -24.38 -5.45
C ASP A 145 9.68 -24.91 -5.64
N SER A 146 10.53 -24.81 -4.63
CA SER A 146 11.93 -25.28 -4.68
C SER A 146 12.06 -26.79 -4.89
N SER A 147 11.00 -27.55 -4.57
CA SER A 147 10.91 -28.99 -4.76
C SER A 147 10.49 -29.39 -6.18
N PHE A 148 9.97 -28.47 -6.98
CA PHE A 148 9.49 -28.76 -8.32
C PHE A 148 10.64 -29.05 -9.28
N ALA A 149 10.52 -30.14 -10.04
CA ALA A 149 11.54 -30.55 -11.00
C ALA A 149 11.79 -29.43 -12.03
N ASN A 150 13.07 -29.09 -12.24
CA ASN A 150 13.52 -28.08 -13.20
C ASN A 150 13.08 -26.64 -12.92
N HIS A 151 12.44 -26.35 -11.77
CA HIS A 151 12.13 -24.97 -11.40
C HIS A 151 13.36 -24.30 -10.81
N GLN A 152 13.75 -23.16 -11.37
CA GLN A 152 14.89 -22.38 -10.92
C GLN A 152 14.44 -21.04 -10.35
N CYS A 153 15.02 -20.65 -9.22
CA CYS A 153 14.84 -19.31 -8.70
C CYS A 153 15.51 -18.28 -9.61
N THR A 154 14.68 -17.49 -10.31
CA THR A 154 15.09 -16.36 -11.16
C THR A 154 14.58 -15.03 -10.59
N LEU A 155 15.13 -13.92 -11.09
CA LEU A 155 14.82 -12.59 -10.55
C LEU A 155 13.38 -12.13 -10.80
N GLY A 156 12.70 -12.52 -11.88
CA GLY A 156 11.33 -12.08 -12.16
C GLY A 156 11.11 -10.57 -11.98
N GLY A 157 10.20 -10.20 -11.07
CA GLY A 157 9.91 -8.81 -10.69
C GLY A 157 10.70 -8.25 -9.51
N TYR A 158 11.67 -8.99 -8.97
CA TYR A 158 12.56 -8.50 -7.90
C TYR A 158 13.51 -7.43 -8.47
N PRO A 159 13.79 -6.33 -7.72
CA PRO A 159 14.80 -5.35 -8.12
C PRO A 159 16.20 -5.97 -8.12
N ILE A 160 17.09 -5.47 -8.97
CA ILE A 160 18.48 -5.97 -9.03
C ILE A 160 19.31 -5.37 -7.90
N TYR A 161 19.20 -4.06 -7.72
CA TYR A 161 19.90 -3.31 -6.69
C TYR A 161 18.88 -2.63 -5.78
N VAL A 162 19.24 -2.46 -4.51
CA VAL A 162 18.43 -1.74 -3.52
C VAL A 162 19.30 -0.74 -2.78
N VAL A 163 18.87 0.51 -2.70
CA VAL A 163 19.38 1.48 -1.74
C VAL A 163 18.55 1.36 -0.47
N ASN A 164 19.15 0.86 0.62
CA ASN A 164 18.53 0.90 1.95
C ASN A 164 18.66 2.32 2.50
N ALA A 165 17.75 3.21 2.10
CA ALA A 165 17.88 4.64 2.35
C ALA A 165 17.71 4.98 3.83
N ARG A 166 18.72 5.64 4.42
CA ARG A 166 18.75 6.04 5.82
C ARG A 166 18.34 7.50 6.06
N ASN A 167 18.41 8.32 5.01
CA ASN A 167 18.16 9.77 5.06
C ASN A 167 17.82 10.30 3.65
N ALA A 168 17.61 11.61 3.53
CA ALA A 168 17.34 12.27 2.25
C ALA A 168 18.51 12.11 1.26
N TRP A 169 19.75 12.20 1.72
CA TRP A 169 20.96 12.04 0.91
C TRP A 169 20.98 10.73 0.10
N ASP A 170 20.74 9.59 0.76
CA ASP A 170 20.70 8.27 0.09
C ASP A 170 19.63 8.23 -1.02
N VAL A 171 18.47 8.83 -0.73
CA VAL A 171 17.36 8.91 -1.68
C VAL A 171 17.72 9.81 -2.87
N GLN A 172 18.30 10.98 -2.63
CA GLN A 172 18.74 11.90 -3.70
C GLN A 172 19.77 11.23 -4.61
N ALA A 173 20.75 10.53 -4.04
CA ALA A 173 21.74 9.78 -4.81
C ALA A 173 21.08 8.69 -5.68
N GLY A 174 20.16 7.90 -5.11
CA GLY A 174 19.42 6.86 -5.85
C GLY A 174 18.53 7.41 -6.97
N VAL A 175 17.80 8.49 -6.71
CA VAL A 175 16.93 9.16 -7.70
C VAL A 175 17.75 9.74 -8.84
N ASN A 176 18.81 10.48 -8.52
CA ASN A 176 19.70 11.08 -9.53
C ASN A 176 20.37 10.00 -10.37
N PHE A 177 20.89 8.94 -9.75
CA PHE A 177 21.48 7.82 -10.45
C PHE A 177 20.51 7.18 -11.43
N ALA A 178 19.29 6.84 -10.99
CA ALA A 178 18.31 6.20 -11.86
C ALA A 178 17.87 7.08 -13.03
N ARG A 179 17.67 8.39 -12.79
CA ARG A 179 17.34 9.36 -13.83
C ARG A 179 18.46 9.47 -14.86
N ASN A 180 19.68 9.75 -14.41
CA ASN A 180 20.82 10.08 -15.29
C ASN A 180 21.34 8.86 -16.05
N THR A 181 21.09 7.66 -15.54
CA THR A 181 21.40 6.39 -16.23
C THR A 181 20.20 5.75 -16.92
N ASN A 182 19.02 6.36 -16.85
CA ASN A 182 17.78 5.89 -17.48
C ASN A 182 17.42 4.41 -17.19
N ILE A 183 17.67 3.95 -15.97
CA ILE A 183 17.18 2.65 -15.48
C ILE A 183 15.81 2.81 -14.80
N ARG A 184 15.08 1.71 -14.65
CA ARG A 184 13.80 1.73 -13.92
C ARG A 184 14.06 1.97 -12.44
N LEU A 185 13.38 2.96 -11.85
CA LEU A 185 13.36 3.19 -10.41
C LEU A 185 12.08 2.58 -9.82
N VAL A 186 12.21 1.87 -8.71
CA VAL A 186 11.11 1.36 -7.88
C VAL A 186 11.24 1.97 -6.50
N ILE A 187 10.12 2.24 -5.84
CA ILE A 187 10.09 2.68 -4.45
C ILE A 187 9.41 1.61 -3.62
N LYS A 188 10.10 1.08 -2.61
CA LYS A 188 9.56 0.09 -1.68
C LYS A 188 9.62 0.62 -0.26
N ASN A 189 8.47 0.71 0.39
CA ASN A 189 8.43 0.80 1.84
C ASN A 189 8.46 -0.62 2.42
N THR A 190 7.29 -1.17 2.77
CA THR A 190 7.16 -2.51 3.35
C THR A 190 6.99 -3.59 2.28
N GLY A 191 6.39 -3.28 1.14
CA GLY A 191 6.02 -4.26 0.12
C GLY A 191 4.58 -4.78 0.26
N HIS A 192 3.73 -4.05 0.98
CA HIS A 192 2.34 -4.42 1.28
C HIS A 192 1.35 -4.22 0.12
N ASP A 193 1.80 -3.65 -0.99
CA ASP A 193 0.93 -3.26 -2.10
C ASP A 193 0.27 -4.46 -2.79
N PHE A 194 -1.06 -4.47 -2.87
CA PHE A 194 -1.85 -5.58 -3.42
C PHE A 194 -1.75 -5.71 -4.95
N ALA A 195 -1.09 -4.75 -5.60
CA ALA A 195 -0.92 -4.67 -7.04
C ALA A 195 0.56 -4.71 -7.46
N GLY A 196 1.49 -5.01 -6.54
CA GLY A 196 2.92 -5.10 -6.83
C GLY A 196 3.60 -3.78 -7.22
N LYS A 197 3.00 -2.62 -6.95
CA LYS A 197 3.51 -1.27 -7.29
C LYS A 197 4.87 -0.96 -6.68
N SER A 198 5.28 -1.70 -5.64
CA SER A 198 6.58 -1.59 -4.98
C SER A 198 7.61 -2.63 -5.48
N SER A 199 7.44 -3.16 -6.69
CA SER A 199 8.35 -4.10 -7.34
C SER A 199 8.52 -3.80 -8.83
N GLY A 200 9.50 -4.42 -9.47
CA GLY A 200 9.73 -4.21 -10.89
C GLY A 200 11.02 -4.84 -11.41
N SER A 201 10.92 -5.55 -12.53
CA SER A 201 12.07 -6.16 -13.20
C SER A 201 13.14 -5.12 -13.57
N TYR A 202 14.39 -5.55 -13.49
CA TYR A 202 15.56 -4.80 -13.98
C TYR A 202 15.72 -3.41 -13.36
N SER A 203 15.27 -3.23 -12.12
CA SER A 203 15.20 -1.93 -11.47
C SER A 203 16.27 -1.73 -10.39
N LEU A 204 16.51 -0.45 -10.09
CA LEU A 204 17.02 0.01 -8.80
C LEU A 204 15.81 0.28 -7.89
N SER A 205 15.80 -0.29 -6.69
CA SER A 205 14.79 0.02 -5.67
C SER A 205 15.35 0.99 -4.64
N ILE A 206 14.61 2.06 -4.32
CA ILE A 206 14.84 2.84 -3.12
C ILE A 206 13.94 2.28 -2.02
N ARG A 207 14.57 1.74 -0.98
CA ARG A 207 13.87 1.19 0.18
C ARG A 207 13.79 2.23 1.29
N THR A 208 12.61 2.80 1.50
CA THR A 208 12.37 3.83 2.54
C THR A 208 12.11 3.25 3.92
N HIS A 209 12.04 1.92 4.05
CA HIS A 209 11.73 1.23 5.30
C HIS A 209 12.64 1.61 6.48
N MET A 210 13.89 2.03 6.22
CA MET A 210 14.83 2.39 7.28
C MET A 210 14.63 3.82 7.82
N LEU A 211 13.75 4.63 7.21
CA LEU A 211 13.42 5.98 7.67
C LEU A 211 12.45 5.90 8.87
N LYS A 212 13.00 5.57 10.05
CA LYS A 212 12.27 5.22 11.27
C LYS A 212 12.22 6.32 12.34
N ASP A 213 12.68 7.54 12.04
CA ASP A 213 12.60 8.65 12.98
C ASP A 213 11.14 8.98 13.31
N ILE A 214 10.83 9.23 14.60
CA ILE A 214 9.51 9.63 15.05
C ILE A 214 9.59 10.59 16.23
N ALA A 215 8.88 11.71 16.14
CA ALA A 215 8.88 12.77 17.14
C ALA A 215 7.46 13.29 17.39
N VAL A 216 7.05 13.30 18.66
CA VAL A 216 5.79 13.91 19.11
C VAL A 216 6.00 15.38 19.39
N ILE A 217 5.22 16.22 18.72
CA ILE A 217 5.23 17.67 18.84
C ILE A 217 3.97 18.09 19.60
N LYS A 218 4.07 18.26 20.93
CA LYS A 218 2.89 18.55 21.78
C LYS A 218 2.16 19.84 21.41
N ASN A 219 2.90 20.85 20.95
CA ASN A 219 2.37 22.18 20.64
C ASN A 219 2.79 22.60 19.23
N TYR A 220 2.33 21.87 18.21
CA TYR A 220 2.52 22.29 16.83
C TYR A 220 1.70 23.56 16.58
N LYS A 221 2.30 24.54 15.89
CA LYS A 221 1.64 25.79 15.51
C LYS A 221 1.95 26.16 14.07
N SER A 222 0.91 26.32 13.28
CA SER A 222 0.94 26.95 11.96
C SER A 222 -0.28 27.87 11.79
N LYS A 223 -0.37 28.55 10.64
CA LYS A 223 -1.55 29.34 10.26
C LYS A 223 -2.84 28.52 10.19
N TYR A 224 -2.73 27.21 9.96
CA TYR A 224 -3.87 26.34 9.65
C TYR A 224 -4.17 25.29 10.73
N TYR A 225 -3.25 25.07 11.68
CA TYR A 225 -3.43 24.08 12.74
C TYR A 225 -2.66 24.47 14.00
N SER A 226 -3.30 24.28 15.15
CA SER A 226 -2.69 24.42 16.48
C SER A 226 -3.13 23.25 17.33
N GLY A 227 -2.19 22.41 17.76
CA GLY A 227 -2.48 21.19 18.51
C GLY A 227 -1.29 20.22 18.54
N PRO A 228 -1.46 19.02 19.09
CA PRO A 228 -0.43 18.00 19.05
C PRO A 228 -0.27 17.44 17.64
N ALA A 229 0.97 17.15 17.25
CA ALA A 229 1.31 16.55 15.97
C ALA A 229 2.39 15.47 16.14
N ILE A 230 2.57 14.64 15.12
CA ILE A 230 3.66 13.66 15.05
C ILE A 230 4.40 13.88 13.72
N LYS A 231 5.71 14.14 13.79
CA LYS A 231 6.61 14.06 12.63
C LYS A 231 7.23 12.68 12.61
N ALA A 232 7.11 11.97 11.50
CA ALA A 232 7.56 10.59 11.37
C ALA A 232 8.14 10.33 9.98
N GLY A 233 9.21 9.53 9.94
CA GLY A 233 9.84 9.07 8.71
C GLY A 233 8.90 8.18 7.89
N SER A 234 9.08 8.14 6.58
CA SER A 234 8.20 7.39 5.69
C SER A 234 8.26 5.88 5.88
N GLY A 235 9.30 5.37 6.54
CA GLY A 235 9.48 3.97 6.91
C GLY A 235 8.65 3.54 8.13
N ILE A 236 8.08 4.46 8.89
CA ILE A 236 7.20 4.16 10.04
C ILE A 236 6.00 3.32 9.59
N GLN A 237 5.75 2.26 10.33
CA GLN A 237 4.63 1.34 10.18
C GLN A 237 3.50 1.66 11.17
N GLY A 238 2.32 1.09 10.96
CA GLY A 238 1.14 1.34 11.79
C GLY A 238 1.38 1.08 13.28
N PHE A 239 1.97 -0.07 13.63
CA PHE A 239 2.23 -0.41 15.03
C PHE A 239 3.20 0.56 15.73
N GLU A 240 4.19 1.09 15.01
CA GLU A 240 5.18 2.06 15.54
C GLU A 240 4.53 3.41 15.79
N LEU A 241 3.72 3.89 14.84
CA LEU A 241 2.95 5.14 14.99
C LEU A 241 2.04 5.08 16.21
N TYR A 242 1.25 4.01 16.33
CA TYR A 242 0.30 3.91 17.43
C TYR A 242 0.99 3.78 18.78
N ALA A 243 2.09 3.03 18.87
CA ALA A 243 2.87 2.93 20.09
C ALA A 243 3.44 4.29 20.52
N ALA A 244 3.97 5.07 19.57
CA ALA A 244 4.52 6.40 19.85
C ALA A 244 3.43 7.41 20.26
N ALA A 245 2.27 7.39 19.60
CA ALA A 245 1.12 8.23 19.98
C ALA A 245 0.64 7.89 21.40
N HIS A 246 0.44 6.60 21.68
CA HIS A 246 -0.04 6.11 22.97
C HIS A 246 0.89 6.50 24.13
N ALA A 247 2.22 6.35 23.94
CA ALA A 247 3.22 6.75 24.93
C ALA A 247 3.16 8.25 25.28
N ALA A 248 2.60 9.07 24.40
CA ALA A 248 2.39 10.50 24.63
C ALA A 248 0.98 10.86 25.13
N GLY A 249 0.11 9.88 25.40
CA GLY A 249 -1.30 10.09 25.75
C GLY A 249 -2.14 10.58 24.58
N LEU A 250 -1.76 10.19 23.36
CA LEU A 250 -2.39 10.60 22.11
C LEU A 250 -2.83 9.38 21.28
N MET A 251 -3.72 9.64 20.33
CA MET A 251 -4.03 8.77 19.21
C MET A 251 -3.71 9.49 17.89
N ALA A 252 -3.44 8.73 16.84
CA ALA A 252 -3.17 9.23 15.49
C ALA A 252 -3.97 8.41 14.47
N VAL A 253 -4.25 8.97 13.28
CA VAL A 253 -4.98 8.24 12.23
C VAL A 253 -3.99 7.33 11.48
N GLY A 254 -4.16 6.02 11.66
CA GLY A 254 -3.41 4.97 10.97
C GLY A 254 -4.32 3.85 10.45
N GLY A 255 -3.73 2.85 9.78
CA GLY A 255 -4.46 1.70 9.26
C GLY A 255 -4.81 0.67 10.33
N GLU A 256 -5.53 -0.37 9.94
CA GLU A 256 -5.76 -1.54 10.79
C GLU A 256 -4.55 -2.48 10.81
N GLY A 257 -3.95 -2.75 9.65
CA GLY A 257 -2.83 -3.67 9.50
C GLY A 257 -1.58 -3.18 10.22
N MET A 258 -0.98 -4.06 11.03
CA MET A 258 0.10 -3.70 11.95
C MET A 258 1.35 -3.26 11.19
N THR A 259 1.76 -4.04 10.17
CA THR A 259 3.01 -3.81 9.45
C THR A 259 2.85 -2.94 8.20
N VAL A 260 1.66 -2.43 7.92
CA VAL A 260 1.43 -1.48 6.83
C VAL A 260 2.36 -0.28 7.00
N GLY A 261 3.08 0.09 5.92
CA GLY A 261 3.94 1.25 5.91
C GLY A 261 3.11 2.54 5.93
N TRP A 262 2.77 3.00 7.14
CA TRP A 262 1.93 4.18 7.38
C TRP A 262 2.41 5.39 6.57
N GLY A 263 3.73 5.65 6.59
CA GLY A 263 4.32 6.78 5.87
C GLY A 263 4.56 6.56 4.38
N GLY A 264 4.10 5.44 3.82
CA GLY A 264 4.24 5.09 2.41
C GLY A 264 2.97 5.32 1.59
N GLY A 265 2.63 4.33 0.78
CA GLY A 265 1.45 4.36 -0.11
C GLY A 265 0.12 4.46 0.62
N TYR A 266 0.04 4.04 1.90
CA TYR A 266 -1.17 4.12 2.73
C TYR A 266 -1.68 5.56 2.83
N ILE A 267 -0.91 6.45 3.46
CA ILE A 267 -1.34 7.83 3.69
C ILE A 267 -1.35 8.64 2.39
N GLN A 268 -0.45 8.32 1.44
CA GLN A 268 -0.42 8.98 0.13
C GLN A 268 -1.63 8.61 -0.75
N GLY A 269 -2.21 7.41 -0.56
CA GLY A 269 -3.39 6.94 -1.29
C GLY A 269 -4.73 7.32 -0.65
N GLY A 270 -4.70 8.00 0.50
CA GLY A 270 -5.89 8.32 1.28
C GLY A 270 -5.78 7.75 2.69
N GLY A 271 -5.78 6.42 2.81
CA GLY A 271 -5.65 5.69 4.07
C GLY A 271 -6.91 5.75 4.93
N HIS A 272 -7.71 4.68 4.90
CA HIS A 272 -8.84 4.52 5.82
C HIS A 272 -8.38 4.02 7.19
N SER A 273 -9.19 4.23 8.24
CA SER A 273 -8.79 4.00 9.62
C SER A 273 -9.98 3.61 10.51
N PRO A 274 -9.75 2.89 11.63
CA PRO A 274 -10.73 2.80 12.72
C PRO A 274 -11.19 4.16 13.27
N LEU A 275 -10.44 5.23 13.00
CA LEU A 275 -10.79 6.60 13.37
C LEU A 275 -11.47 7.41 12.25
N SER A 276 -11.70 6.82 11.07
CA SER A 276 -12.08 7.61 9.90
C SER A 276 -13.45 8.25 9.97
N SER A 277 -14.43 7.62 10.62
CA SER A 277 -15.73 8.24 10.85
C SER A 277 -15.66 9.43 11.83
N LEU A 278 -14.60 9.52 12.63
CA LEU A 278 -14.39 10.58 13.63
C LEU A 278 -13.45 11.69 13.14
N HIS A 279 -12.45 11.33 12.34
CA HIS A 279 -11.35 12.20 11.95
C HIS A 279 -11.09 12.27 10.44
N GLY A 280 -11.88 11.60 9.59
CA GLY A 280 -11.67 11.57 8.15
C GLY A 280 -10.55 10.60 7.70
N MET A 281 -10.02 10.81 6.50
CA MET A 281 -8.95 9.96 5.95
C MET A 281 -7.59 10.30 6.58
N ALA A 282 -6.63 9.38 6.53
CA ALA A 282 -5.26 9.64 7.00
C ALA A 282 -4.62 10.82 6.26
N ALA A 283 -4.85 10.93 4.95
CA ALA A 283 -4.42 12.05 4.12
C ALA A 283 -5.01 13.41 4.58
N ASP A 284 -6.18 13.42 5.23
CA ASP A 284 -6.78 14.64 5.77
C ASP A 284 -5.98 15.19 6.96
N GLN A 285 -5.15 14.35 7.60
CA GLN A 285 -4.39 14.71 8.80
C GLN A 285 -3.03 15.35 8.52
N VAL A 286 -2.57 15.31 7.27
CA VAL A 286 -1.21 15.73 6.95
C VAL A 286 -1.08 17.25 7.02
N LEU A 287 -0.02 17.70 7.70
CA LEU A 287 0.36 19.09 7.89
C LEU A 287 1.52 19.48 6.97
N SER A 288 2.47 18.58 6.75
CA SER A 288 3.58 18.76 5.80
C SER A 288 4.20 17.44 5.37
N TYR A 289 4.87 17.46 4.22
CA TYR A 289 5.76 16.41 3.72
C TYR A 289 7.17 16.96 3.50
N GLU A 290 8.16 16.09 3.69
CA GLU A 290 9.52 16.26 3.18
C GLU A 290 9.74 15.23 2.06
N VAL A 291 10.19 15.67 0.88
CA VAL A 291 10.13 14.88 -0.35
C VAL A 291 11.37 15.09 -1.21
N VAL A 292 11.91 14.01 -1.77
CA VAL A 292 12.89 14.07 -2.87
C VAL A 292 12.17 13.97 -4.21
N LEU A 293 12.34 15.01 -5.04
CA LEU A 293 11.72 15.12 -6.37
C LEU A 293 12.48 14.37 -7.45
N ALA A 294 11.88 14.22 -8.63
CA ALA A 294 12.49 13.53 -9.77
C ALA A 294 13.79 14.19 -10.24
N ASN A 295 13.97 15.50 -10.02
CA ASN A 295 15.20 16.24 -10.32
C ASN A 295 16.28 16.13 -9.22
N GLY A 296 16.00 15.39 -8.13
CA GLY A 296 16.91 15.17 -7.01
C GLY A 296 16.76 16.15 -5.85
N CYS A 297 15.90 17.17 -5.97
CA CYS A 297 15.79 18.20 -4.93
C CYS A 297 15.00 17.70 -3.72
N PHE A 298 15.52 17.97 -2.52
CA PHE A 298 14.81 17.78 -1.26
C PHE A 298 13.98 19.04 -0.96
N VAL A 299 12.66 18.88 -0.84
CA VAL A 299 11.72 19.99 -0.66
C VAL A 299 10.73 19.70 0.46
N THR A 300 10.24 20.77 1.09
CA THR A 300 9.05 20.73 1.95
C THR A 300 7.80 21.03 1.12
N ALA A 301 6.74 20.26 1.34
CA ALA A 301 5.43 20.51 0.77
C ALA A 301 4.40 20.65 1.90
N ASP A 302 3.77 21.82 2.00
CA ASP A 302 2.70 22.15 2.94
C ASP A 302 1.70 23.09 2.26
N LYS A 303 0.79 23.70 3.04
CA LYS A 303 -0.26 24.56 2.48
C LYS A 303 0.27 25.91 1.93
N ASP A 304 1.45 26.36 2.36
CA ASP A 304 2.06 27.62 1.92
C ASP A 304 3.28 27.41 0.98
N THR A 305 3.86 26.20 0.97
CA THR A 305 5.08 25.86 0.22
C THR A 305 4.85 24.62 -0.66
N ASN A 306 5.13 24.69 -1.97
CA ASN A 306 4.86 23.59 -2.92
C ASN A 306 3.42 23.02 -2.78
N SER A 307 2.43 23.91 -2.66
CA SER A 307 1.07 23.55 -2.26
C SER A 307 0.33 22.62 -3.23
N ASP A 308 0.70 22.63 -4.51
CA ASP A 308 0.20 21.70 -5.51
C ASP A 308 0.77 20.28 -5.32
N LEU A 309 2.06 20.16 -5.01
CA LEU A 309 2.66 18.89 -4.59
C LEU A 309 2.05 18.38 -3.28
N PHE A 310 1.87 19.27 -2.29
CA PHE A 310 1.20 18.95 -1.03
C PHE A 310 -0.21 18.41 -1.26
N TRP A 311 -0.98 19.06 -2.13
CA TRP A 311 -2.30 18.60 -2.53
C TRP A 311 -2.25 17.20 -3.18
N ALA A 312 -1.31 16.97 -4.10
CA ALA A 312 -1.18 15.70 -4.82
C ALA A 312 -0.74 14.54 -3.92
N LEU A 313 0.16 14.77 -2.96
CA LEU A 313 0.62 13.74 -2.02
C LEU A 313 -0.46 13.31 -1.02
N ARG A 314 -1.52 14.10 -0.83
CA ARG A 314 -2.64 13.79 0.06
C ARG A 314 -3.78 13.11 -0.70
N GLY A 315 -3.56 11.88 -1.17
CA GLY A 315 -4.58 11.06 -1.83
C GLY A 315 -4.28 10.70 -3.30
N GLY A 316 -3.28 11.32 -3.91
CA GLY A 316 -2.86 11.03 -5.29
C GLY A 316 -2.04 9.76 -5.48
N GLY A 317 -1.82 8.99 -4.41
CA GLY A 317 -1.09 7.72 -4.43
C GLY A 317 0.43 7.87 -4.37
N GLY A 318 1.10 6.83 -3.87
CA GLY A 318 2.56 6.76 -3.83
C GLY A 318 3.19 6.47 -5.20
N SER A 319 4.50 6.64 -5.29
CA SER A 319 5.32 6.33 -6.47
C SER A 319 5.01 7.15 -7.74
N ALA A 320 4.37 8.32 -7.58
CA ALA A 320 4.04 9.21 -8.70
C ALA A 320 4.81 10.54 -8.66
N PHE A 321 4.88 11.21 -7.51
CA PHE A 321 5.31 12.62 -7.45
C PHE A 321 6.71 12.84 -6.86
N GLY A 322 7.21 11.89 -6.08
CA GLY A 322 8.48 12.00 -5.36
C GLY A 322 8.66 10.83 -4.39
N VAL A 323 9.83 10.78 -3.75
CA VAL A 323 10.10 9.87 -2.64
C VAL A 323 9.92 10.63 -1.33
N VAL A 324 8.90 10.27 -0.56
CA VAL A 324 8.65 10.88 0.76
C VAL A 324 9.72 10.44 1.76
N ILE A 325 10.31 11.41 2.46
CA ILE A 325 11.29 11.20 3.53
C ILE A 325 10.59 11.19 4.89
N SER A 326 9.79 12.22 5.17
CA SER A 326 9.03 12.33 6.42
C SER A 326 7.69 13.03 6.22
N ILE A 327 6.81 12.87 7.22
CA ILE A 327 5.44 13.37 7.22
C ILE A 327 5.14 13.93 8.60
N THR A 328 4.53 15.11 8.65
CA THR A 328 3.95 15.63 9.89
C THR A 328 2.44 15.51 9.84
N VAL A 329 1.82 14.87 10.84
CA VAL A 329 0.35 14.71 10.93
C VAL A 329 -0.22 15.27 12.22
N LYS A 330 -1.51 15.64 12.19
CA LYS A 330 -2.30 15.91 13.39
C LYS A 330 -2.33 14.68 14.31
N ALA A 331 -2.34 14.91 15.61
CA ALA A 331 -2.63 13.91 16.63
C ALA A 331 -3.79 14.38 17.51
N PHE A 332 -4.37 13.46 18.28
CA PHE A 332 -5.58 13.70 19.06
C PHE A 332 -5.42 13.13 20.46
N THR A 333 -6.17 13.63 21.43
CA THR A 333 -6.18 13.06 22.78
C THR A 333 -6.64 11.61 22.74
N GLU A 334 -5.93 10.75 23.46
CA GLU A 334 -6.28 9.32 23.64
C GLU A 334 -7.71 9.15 24.17
N ARG A 335 -8.41 8.12 23.70
CA ARG A 335 -9.80 7.82 24.10
C ARG A 335 -9.98 6.33 24.38
N PRO A 336 -10.82 5.94 25.35
CA PRO A 336 -11.15 4.53 25.54
C PRO A 336 -11.95 3.99 24.35
N VAL A 337 -11.95 2.68 24.18
CA VAL A 337 -12.67 2.00 23.09
C VAL A 337 -13.32 0.73 23.62
N THR A 338 -14.49 0.41 23.08
CA THR A 338 -15.09 -0.92 23.25
C THR A 338 -15.07 -1.63 21.91
N ILE A 339 -14.62 -2.88 21.91
CA ILE A 339 -14.64 -3.73 20.72
C ILE A 339 -15.59 -4.91 20.96
N SER A 340 -16.19 -5.43 19.89
CA SER A 340 -16.94 -6.68 19.93
C SER A 340 -16.53 -7.60 18.80
N THR A 341 -16.28 -8.87 19.13
CA THR A 341 -15.96 -9.92 18.16
C THR A 341 -16.98 -11.06 18.27
N PHE A 342 -17.34 -11.63 17.12
CA PHE A 342 -18.25 -12.77 17.03
C PHE A 342 -18.15 -13.39 15.64
N ASN A 343 -18.66 -14.61 15.50
CA ASN A 343 -18.82 -15.27 14.21
C ASN A 343 -20.17 -16.00 14.18
N PHE A 344 -20.62 -16.32 12.98
CA PHE A 344 -21.73 -17.25 12.76
C PHE A 344 -21.65 -17.89 11.37
N THR A 345 -22.35 -19.01 11.22
CA THR A 345 -22.42 -19.80 9.98
C THR A 345 -23.87 -19.97 9.55
N ALA A 346 -24.08 -20.74 8.48
CA ALA A 346 -25.42 -21.17 8.06
C ALA A 346 -26.23 -21.84 9.19
N SER A 347 -27.55 -21.66 9.15
CA SER A 347 -28.49 -22.30 10.08
C SER A 347 -28.54 -23.81 9.84
N ALA A 348 -29.03 -24.58 10.81
CA ALA A 348 -29.27 -26.01 10.61
C ALA A 348 -30.29 -26.28 9.50
N ALA A 349 -31.26 -25.37 9.31
CA ALA A 349 -32.27 -25.47 8.26
C ALA A 349 -31.68 -25.23 6.86
N ASP A 350 -30.73 -24.30 6.73
CA ASP A 350 -29.98 -24.11 5.48
C ASP A 350 -29.11 -25.32 5.17
N VAL A 351 -28.34 -25.82 6.15
CA VAL A 351 -27.46 -26.99 5.97
C VAL A 351 -28.24 -28.23 5.54
N ALA A 352 -29.45 -28.44 6.08
CA ALA A 352 -30.29 -29.57 5.70
C ALA A 352 -30.71 -29.58 4.22
N LYS A 353 -30.65 -28.43 3.53
CA LYS A 353 -31.00 -28.32 2.10
C LYS A 353 -29.82 -28.65 1.18
N TYR A 354 -28.59 -28.68 1.68
CA TYR A 354 -27.38 -28.83 0.87
C TYR A 354 -27.29 -30.17 0.14
N ASP A 355 -27.82 -31.24 0.75
CA ASP A 355 -27.87 -32.57 0.14
C ASP A 355 -28.79 -32.60 -1.10
N SER A 356 -29.74 -31.66 -1.19
CA SER A 356 -30.60 -31.46 -2.36
C SER A 356 -30.01 -30.50 -3.40
N GLY A 357 -28.80 -29.97 -3.16
CA GLY A 357 -28.10 -29.03 -4.04
C GLY A 357 -28.53 -27.57 -3.90
N ASP A 358 -29.40 -27.25 -2.94
CA ASP A 358 -29.78 -25.87 -2.63
C ASP A 358 -28.77 -25.25 -1.66
N TYR A 359 -27.98 -24.30 -2.18
CA TYR A 359 -26.97 -23.54 -1.44
C TYR A 359 -27.36 -22.05 -1.31
N SER A 360 -28.66 -21.76 -1.29
CA SER A 360 -29.19 -20.40 -1.16
C SER A 360 -28.71 -19.71 0.12
N ASN A 361 -28.68 -20.43 1.25
CA ASN A 361 -28.32 -19.91 2.58
C ASN A 361 -29.21 -18.72 3.01
N ASP A 362 -30.52 -18.87 2.82
CA ASP A 362 -31.47 -17.77 3.01
C ASP A 362 -31.47 -17.25 4.46
N ASP A 363 -31.33 -18.12 5.47
CA ASP A 363 -31.28 -17.70 6.87
C ASP A 363 -30.00 -16.90 7.15
N PHE A 364 -28.84 -17.39 6.67
CA PHE A 364 -27.57 -16.66 6.78
C PHE A 364 -27.65 -15.28 6.13
N TRP A 365 -28.16 -15.21 4.90
CA TRP A 365 -28.24 -13.96 4.16
C TRP A 365 -29.29 -13.00 4.73
N ALA A 366 -30.35 -13.48 5.38
CA ALA A 366 -31.29 -12.61 6.10
C ALA A 366 -30.59 -11.89 7.27
N VAL A 367 -29.75 -12.59 8.03
CA VAL A 367 -28.94 -11.99 9.11
C VAL A 367 -27.95 -10.96 8.56
N ILE A 368 -27.27 -11.26 7.45
CA ILE A 368 -26.36 -10.32 6.78
C ILE A 368 -27.10 -9.10 6.25
N LYS A 369 -28.28 -9.26 5.64
CA LYS A 369 -29.11 -8.16 5.14
C LYS A 369 -29.45 -7.20 6.27
N HIS A 370 -29.88 -7.74 7.41
CA HIS A 370 -30.17 -6.95 8.59
C HIS A 370 -28.93 -6.21 9.09
N TYR A 371 -27.78 -6.90 9.25
CA TYR A 371 -26.54 -6.24 9.68
C TYR A 371 -26.13 -5.09 8.76
N LEU A 372 -26.13 -5.32 7.45
CA LEU A 372 -25.77 -4.30 6.46
C LEU A 372 -26.75 -3.12 6.47
N SER A 373 -28.04 -3.34 6.72
CA SER A 373 -29.04 -2.26 6.80
C SER A 373 -28.72 -1.22 7.90
N LEU A 374 -27.97 -1.60 8.94
CA LEU A 374 -27.62 -0.73 10.07
C LEU A 374 -26.43 0.21 9.75
N PHE A 375 -25.78 0.07 8.59
CA PHE A 375 -24.52 0.75 8.28
C PHE A 375 -24.60 2.28 8.30
N PRO A 376 -25.64 2.93 7.76
CA PRO A 376 -25.77 4.39 7.84
C PRO A 376 -25.82 4.87 9.30
N GLU A 377 -26.63 4.22 10.14
CA GLU A 377 -26.77 4.59 11.56
C GLU A 377 -25.48 4.35 12.34
N HIS A 378 -24.86 3.18 12.18
CA HIS A 378 -23.60 2.84 12.84
C HIS A 378 -22.47 3.81 12.43
N ALA A 379 -22.38 4.15 11.14
CA ALA A 379 -21.42 5.12 10.64
C ALA A 379 -21.64 6.52 11.25
N ASP A 380 -22.89 6.98 11.37
CA ASP A 380 -23.25 8.27 11.98
C ASP A 380 -22.91 8.29 13.48
N GLN A 381 -22.89 7.12 14.12
CA GLN A 381 -22.45 6.93 15.49
C GLN A 381 -20.93 6.81 15.67
N GLY A 382 -20.16 6.98 14.59
CA GLY A 382 -18.70 6.91 14.59
C GLY A 382 -18.15 5.49 14.72
N ILE A 383 -18.96 4.47 14.45
CA ILE A 383 -18.52 3.07 14.47
C ILE A 383 -17.63 2.82 13.25
N TYR A 384 -16.57 2.06 13.49
CA TYR A 384 -15.84 1.34 12.47
C TYR A 384 -16.07 -0.15 12.69
N SER A 385 -16.25 -0.93 11.63
CA SER A 385 -16.22 -2.39 11.75
C SER A 385 -15.35 -3.00 10.67
N TYR A 386 -14.62 -4.05 11.03
CA TYR A 386 -13.91 -4.93 10.11
C TYR A 386 -14.53 -6.31 10.22
N TRP A 387 -14.98 -6.85 9.11
CA TRP A 387 -15.62 -8.15 9.07
C TRP A 387 -15.36 -8.83 7.73
N ASN A 388 -15.57 -10.13 7.70
CA ASN A 388 -15.45 -10.90 6.47
C ASN A 388 -16.54 -11.97 6.34
N ILE A 389 -16.81 -12.32 5.07
CA ILE A 389 -17.60 -13.48 4.67
C ILE A 389 -16.70 -14.33 3.77
N PHE A 390 -16.35 -15.52 4.23
CA PHE A 390 -15.60 -16.50 3.42
C PHE A 390 -16.41 -17.77 3.22
N PRO A 391 -16.20 -18.50 2.11
CA PRO A 391 -16.68 -19.87 1.97
C PRO A 391 -16.21 -20.73 3.15
N SER A 392 -17.09 -21.58 3.66
CA SER A 392 -16.75 -22.51 4.73
C SER A 392 -15.81 -23.60 4.23
N TYR A 393 -14.75 -23.85 5.00
CA TYR A 393 -13.81 -24.94 4.73
C TYR A 393 -14.33 -26.31 5.20
N THR A 394 -15.30 -26.33 6.11
CA THR A 394 -15.78 -27.56 6.76
C THR A 394 -17.12 -28.03 6.23
N VAL A 395 -17.95 -27.11 5.73
CA VAL A 395 -19.29 -27.42 5.22
C VAL A 395 -19.42 -26.85 3.80
N LYS A 396 -19.40 -27.75 2.81
CA LYS A 396 -19.52 -27.37 1.39
C LYS A 396 -20.79 -26.54 1.17
N GLY A 397 -20.63 -25.37 0.58
CA GLY A 397 -21.73 -24.47 0.24
C GLY A 397 -22.14 -23.48 1.33
N ALA A 398 -21.69 -23.65 2.58
CA ALA A 398 -21.90 -22.66 3.63
C ALA A 398 -20.93 -21.48 3.50
N GLN A 399 -21.31 -20.32 4.04
CA GLN A 399 -20.40 -19.22 4.35
C GLN A 399 -20.21 -19.08 5.86
N THR A 400 -19.10 -18.44 6.24
CA THR A 400 -18.83 -18.01 7.61
C THR A 400 -18.71 -16.50 7.63
N PHE A 401 -19.47 -15.85 8.51
CA PHE A 401 -19.29 -14.44 8.84
C PHE A 401 -18.40 -14.32 10.08
N THR A 402 -17.41 -13.42 10.05
CA THR A 402 -16.55 -13.12 11.20
C THR A 402 -16.46 -11.61 11.40
N MET A 403 -16.81 -11.13 12.60
CA MET A 403 -16.60 -9.76 13.06
C MET A 403 -15.28 -9.66 13.83
N GLN A 404 -14.32 -8.87 13.31
CA GLN A 404 -12.97 -8.78 13.87
C GLN A 404 -12.28 -7.43 13.63
N PRO A 405 -12.72 -6.33 14.27
CA PRO A 405 -13.81 -6.25 15.23
C PRO A 405 -14.88 -5.22 14.83
N TYR A 406 -15.98 -5.19 15.58
CA TYR A 406 -16.83 -4.01 15.72
C TYR A 406 -16.12 -3.05 16.68
N PHE A 407 -15.71 -1.87 16.21
CA PHE A 407 -14.78 -0.98 16.89
C PHE A 407 -15.44 0.35 17.24
N ALA A 408 -15.69 0.58 18.54
CA ALA A 408 -16.52 1.68 19.02
C ALA A 408 -15.75 2.61 19.97
N VAL A 409 -15.13 3.65 19.42
CA VAL A 409 -14.35 4.62 20.20
C VAL A 409 -15.26 5.46 21.10
N GLY A 410 -14.93 5.53 22.39
CA GLY A 410 -15.66 6.30 23.40
C GLY A 410 -17.02 5.73 23.81
N LYS A 411 -17.36 4.50 23.40
CA LYS A 411 -18.59 3.82 23.84
C LYS A 411 -18.31 2.83 24.98
N THR A 412 -19.34 2.56 25.77
CA THR A 412 -19.34 1.54 26.83
C THR A 412 -19.80 0.18 26.29
N VAL A 413 -19.56 -0.89 27.06
CA VAL A 413 -20.08 -2.24 26.75
C VAL A 413 -21.60 -2.23 26.58
N ALA A 414 -22.34 -1.56 27.46
CA ALA A 414 -23.80 -1.49 27.38
C ALA A 414 -24.28 -0.82 26.08
N GLN A 415 -23.63 0.26 25.66
CA GLN A 415 -23.95 0.94 24.40
C GLN A 415 -23.65 0.06 23.18
N VAL A 416 -22.51 -0.64 23.16
CA VAL A 416 -22.17 -1.54 22.04
C VAL A 416 -23.13 -2.73 21.99
N ASN A 417 -23.47 -3.34 23.12
CA ASN A 417 -24.45 -4.43 23.16
C ASN A 417 -25.83 -3.96 22.70
N ALA A 418 -26.26 -2.75 23.06
CA ALA A 418 -27.52 -2.18 22.59
C ALA A 418 -27.54 -2.00 21.05
N LEU A 419 -26.43 -1.58 20.44
CA LEU A 419 -26.32 -1.44 18.98
C LEU A 419 -26.34 -2.80 18.25
N LEU A 420 -25.80 -3.84 18.88
CA LEU A 420 -25.76 -5.18 18.31
C LEU A 420 -27.02 -6.01 18.60
N GLN A 421 -27.91 -5.55 19.48
CA GLN A 421 -29.03 -6.35 19.97
C GLN A 421 -29.97 -6.78 18.83
N SER A 422 -30.31 -5.87 17.92
CA SER A 422 -31.22 -6.18 16.80
C SER A 422 -30.62 -7.24 15.86
N LEU A 423 -29.29 -7.29 15.72
CA LEU A 423 -28.61 -8.34 14.96
C LEU A 423 -28.70 -9.70 15.66
N VAL A 424 -28.51 -9.72 16.98
CA VAL A 424 -28.63 -10.95 17.79
C VAL A 424 -30.06 -11.49 17.74
N ASP A 425 -31.06 -10.60 17.83
CA ASP A 425 -32.47 -10.97 17.76
C ASP A 425 -32.84 -11.53 16.39
N THR A 426 -32.42 -10.85 15.30
CA THR A 426 -32.64 -11.35 13.92
C THR A 426 -31.96 -12.70 13.70
N ALA A 427 -30.73 -12.89 14.18
CA ALA A 427 -30.06 -14.18 14.07
C ALA A 427 -30.83 -15.29 14.79
N SER A 428 -31.29 -15.03 16.01
CA SER A 428 -32.05 -15.98 16.81
C SER A 428 -33.37 -16.38 16.12
N ALA A 429 -34.05 -15.42 15.48
CA ALA A 429 -35.26 -15.68 14.70
C ALA A 429 -35.03 -16.59 13.49
N HIS A 430 -33.80 -16.61 12.94
CA HIS A 430 -33.35 -17.48 11.85
C HIS A 430 -32.63 -18.75 12.35
N GLY A 431 -32.73 -19.08 13.63
CA GLY A 431 -32.09 -20.27 14.21
C GLY A 431 -30.56 -20.21 14.23
N ILE A 432 -29.98 -19.02 14.13
CA ILE A 432 -28.53 -18.77 14.18
C ILE A 432 -28.21 -18.16 15.55
N THR A 433 -27.25 -18.74 16.25
CA THR A 433 -26.81 -18.22 17.55
C THR A 433 -25.57 -17.33 17.36
N ILE A 434 -25.64 -16.09 17.83
CA ILE A 434 -24.50 -15.16 17.87
C ILE A 434 -24.15 -14.87 19.33
N HIS A 435 -22.86 -14.93 19.66
CA HIS A 435 -22.35 -14.59 20.99
C HIS A 435 -21.33 -13.45 20.89
N PRO A 436 -21.77 -12.17 20.91
CA PRO A 436 -20.86 -11.02 20.93
C PRO A 436 -19.95 -11.04 22.15
N ASN A 437 -18.64 -11.11 21.92
CA ASN A 437 -17.63 -10.90 22.96
C ASN A 437 -17.24 -9.43 23.01
N THR A 438 -17.95 -8.66 23.83
CA THR A 438 -17.80 -7.20 23.94
C THR A 438 -16.88 -6.83 25.11
N VAL A 439 -15.74 -6.21 24.82
CA VAL A 439 -14.70 -5.87 25.81
C VAL A 439 -14.36 -4.37 25.74
N HIS A 440 -14.24 -3.73 26.90
CA HIS A 440 -13.81 -2.34 27.02
C HIS A 440 -12.31 -2.23 27.31
N TYR A 441 -11.65 -1.30 26.65
CA TYR A 441 -10.23 -0.98 26.80
C TYR A 441 -10.07 0.50 27.17
N PRO A 442 -9.17 0.83 28.10
CA PRO A 442 -9.03 2.20 28.58
C PRO A 442 -8.34 3.15 27.58
N SER A 443 -7.74 2.63 26.50
CA SER A 443 -7.08 3.41 25.45
C SER A 443 -7.38 2.86 24.04
N PHE A 444 -7.28 3.72 23.02
CA PHE A 444 -7.47 3.33 21.62
C PHE A 444 -6.42 2.29 21.22
N TYR A 445 -5.17 2.49 21.63
CA TYR A 445 -4.06 1.60 21.30
C TYR A 445 -4.28 0.16 21.80
N GLU A 446 -4.72 -0.01 23.04
CA GLU A 446 -4.96 -1.35 23.60
C GLU A 446 -6.12 -2.05 22.90
N GLY A 447 -7.20 -1.32 22.61
CA GLY A 447 -8.32 -1.90 21.86
C GLY A 447 -7.97 -2.18 20.40
N TRP A 448 -7.17 -1.33 19.75
CA TRP A 448 -6.64 -1.59 18.41
C TRP A 448 -5.78 -2.85 18.40
N LYS A 449 -4.81 -2.96 19.33
CA LYS A 449 -3.93 -4.13 19.46
C LYS A 449 -4.69 -5.42 19.76
N ALA A 450 -5.78 -5.34 20.53
CA ALA A 450 -6.63 -6.48 20.82
C ALA A 450 -7.57 -6.85 19.66
N GLY A 451 -8.02 -5.86 18.90
CA GLY A 451 -9.02 -6.02 17.85
C GLY A 451 -8.45 -6.40 16.48
N PHE A 452 -7.24 -5.96 16.15
CA PHE A 452 -6.59 -6.14 14.86
C PHE A 452 -5.30 -6.97 15.03
N PRO A 453 -5.36 -8.30 14.88
CA PRO A 453 -4.15 -9.11 14.90
C PRO A 453 -3.28 -8.80 13.69
N LYS A 454 -2.02 -9.24 13.74
CA LYS A 454 -1.12 -9.15 12.60
C LYS A 454 -1.73 -9.84 11.38
N GLU A 455 -1.66 -9.15 10.25
CA GLU A 455 -2.14 -9.61 8.96
C GLU A 455 -1.38 -10.82 8.41
N THR A 456 -2.13 -11.71 7.75
CA THR A 456 -1.58 -12.86 7.00
C THR A 456 -1.30 -12.43 5.57
N VAL A 457 -0.08 -12.68 5.08
CA VAL A 457 0.38 -12.22 3.76
C VAL A 457 0.97 -13.35 2.92
N GLY A 458 1.63 -13.02 1.81
CA GLY A 458 2.35 -13.98 0.97
C GLY A 458 1.44 -14.79 0.04
N LEU A 459 0.15 -14.44 -0.03
CA LEU A 459 -0.83 -15.09 -0.90
C LEU A 459 -0.54 -14.79 -2.37
N TYR A 460 -0.57 -15.85 -3.19
CA TYR A 460 -0.40 -15.78 -4.65
C TYR A 460 -1.53 -16.47 -5.43
N THR A 461 -2.55 -16.91 -4.70
CA THR A 461 -3.69 -17.68 -5.22
C THR A 461 -4.96 -16.87 -5.25
N SER A 462 -4.85 -15.55 -5.13
CA SER A 462 -5.99 -14.65 -5.17
C SER A 462 -5.65 -13.33 -5.83
N GLN A 463 -6.68 -12.70 -6.40
CA GLN A 463 -6.64 -11.29 -6.81
C GLN A 463 -7.81 -10.56 -6.14
N PRO A 464 -7.54 -9.53 -5.32
CA PRO A 464 -8.59 -8.70 -4.75
C PRO A 464 -9.11 -7.67 -5.76
N GLY A 465 -10.33 -7.17 -5.52
CA GLY A 465 -10.91 -5.99 -6.13
C GLY A 465 -11.83 -5.31 -5.13
N SER A 466 -11.82 -3.98 -5.07
CA SER A 466 -12.63 -3.23 -4.10
C SER A 466 -13.62 -2.29 -4.75
N ARG A 467 -14.67 -1.94 -3.99
CA ARG A 467 -15.62 -0.91 -4.36
C ARG A 467 -16.08 -0.12 -3.13
N LEU A 468 -16.25 1.18 -3.34
CA LEU A 468 -16.83 2.11 -2.39
C LEU A 468 -18.34 2.19 -2.64
N PHE A 469 -19.15 1.72 -1.71
CA PHE A 469 -20.61 1.81 -1.77
C PHE A 469 -21.07 3.10 -1.06
N PRO A 470 -21.61 4.07 -1.81
CA PRO A 470 -22.11 5.30 -1.22
C PRO A 470 -23.38 5.08 -0.39
N ARG A 471 -23.63 5.99 0.55
CA ARG A 471 -24.84 6.01 1.39
C ARG A 471 -26.13 5.95 0.57
N ALA A 472 -26.12 6.52 -0.63
CA ALA A 472 -27.27 6.50 -1.55
C ALA A 472 -27.75 5.07 -1.85
N ASN A 473 -26.88 4.05 -1.81
CA ASN A 473 -27.28 2.65 -2.00
C ASN A 473 -28.19 2.10 -0.88
N TRP A 474 -28.24 2.75 0.28
CA TRP A 474 -29.15 2.42 1.39
C TRP A 474 -30.51 3.14 1.29
N ALA A 475 -30.78 3.87 0.22
CA ALA A 475 -32.12 4.43 0.00
C ALA A 475 -33.15 3.31 -0.26
N ASN A 476 -34.41 3.57 0.10
CA ASN A 476 -35.49 2.58 0.05
C ASN A 476 -35.67 1.95 -1.35
N ASP A 477 -35.44 2.73 -2.41
CA ASP A 477 -35.60 2.32 -3.81
C ASP A 477 -34.37 1.58 -4.38
N THR A 478 -33.22 1.61 -3.69
CA THR A 478 -31.97 0.97 -4.15
C THR A 478 -31.45 -0.15 -3.26
N TRP A 479 -31.91 -0.22 -2.00
CA TRP A 479 -31.35 -1.09 -0.99
C TRP A 479 -31.43 -2.57 -1.36
N ASP A 480 -32.60 -3.05 -1.76
CA ASP A 480 -32.78 -4.47 -2.09
C ASP A 480 -31.90 -4.89 -3.27
N THR A 481 -31.86 -4.09 -4.34
CA THR A 481 -31.00 -4.34 -5.49
C THR A 481 -29.51 -4.31 -5.13
N THR A 482 -29.10 -3.38 -4.25
CA THR A 482 -27.73 -3.32 -3.74
C THR A 482 -27.38 -4.59 -2.96
N PHE A 483 -28.26 -4.99 -2.04
CA PHE A 483 -28.04 -6.18 -1.22
C PHE A 483 -27.96 -7.45 -2.07
N ASP A 484 -28.89 -7.64 -3.02
CA ASP A 484 -28.93 -8.84 -3.86
C ASP A 484 -27.64 -9.00 -4.69
N ALA A 485 -27.08 -7.91 -5.17
CA ALA A 485 -25.82 -7.93 -5.88
C ALA A 485 -24.61 -8.18 -4.99
N ILE A 486 -24.59 -7.65 -3.76
CA ILE A 486 -23.58 -8.01 -2.76
C ILE A 486 -23.66 -9.52 -2.52
N ARG A 487 -24.86 -10.05 -2.23
CA ARG A 487 -25.08 -11.49 -2.05
C ARG A 487 -24.59 -12.30 -3.25
N GLN A 488 -24.92 -11.88 -4.47
CA GLN A 488 -24.54 -12.57 -5.69
C GLN A 488 -23.02 -12.65 -5.87
N VAL A 489 -22.31 -11.52 -5.74
CA VAL A 489 -20.83 -11.50 -5.88
C VAL A 489 -20.19 -12.37 -4.82
N VAL A 490 -20.61 -12.20 -3.57
CA VAL A 490 -19.95 -12.80 -2.41
C VAL A 490 -20.24 -14.29 -2.31
N SER A 491 -21.41 -14.75 -2.78
CA SER A 491 -21.71 -16.19 -2.87
C SER A 491 -20.79 -16.93 -3.84
N ALA A 492 -20.22 -16.24 -4.82
CA ALA A 492 -19.26 -16.78 -5.79
C ALA A 492 -17.79 -16.41 -5.46
N SER A 493 -17.55 -15.77 -4.30
CA SER A 493 -16.28 -15.14 -3.94
C SER A 493 -16.12 -15.17 -2.41
N PHE A 494 -15.45 -14.17 -1.87
CA PHE A 494 -15.42 -13.81 -0.46
C PHE A 494 -15.66 -12.30 -0.37
N MET A 495 -15.87 -11.78 0.84
CA MET A 495 -15.87 -10.35 1.09
C MET A 495 -15.10 -10.01 2.35
N ILE A 496 -14.31 -8.96 2.30
CA ILE A 496 -13.86 -8.20 3.46
C ILE A 496 -14.61 -6.87 3.41
N GLY A 497 -15.28 -6.51 4.49
CA GLY A 497 -16.16 -5.35 4.54
C GLY A 497 -15.80 -4.42 5.68
N PHE A 498 -15.98 -3.13 5.42
CA PHE A 498 -15.72 -2.06 6.37
C PHE A 498 -16.94 -1.14 6.46
N ASN A 499 -17.54 -0.99 7.64
CA ASN A 499 -18.49 0.10 7.86
C ASN A 499 -17.72 1.35 8.27
N ILE A 500 -17.75 2.39 7.43
CA ILE A 500 -16.87 3.56 7.56
C ILE A 500 -17.47 4.75 6.80
N ALA A 501 -17.40 5.96 7.37
CA ALA A 501 -17.87 7.19 6.71
C ALA A 501 -16.91 8.38 6.90
N PRO A 502 -15.82 8.46 6.13
CA PRO A 502 -14.84 9.54 6.24
C PRO A 502 -15.34 10.84 5.58
N SER A 503 -16.09 11.65 6.34
CA SER A 503 -16.60 12.93 5.85
C SER A 503 -15.54 14.03 5.82
N LEU A 504 -15.76 15.04 4.97
CA LEU A 504 -14.95 16.27 4.93
C LEU A 504 -14.93 16.98 6.28
N THR A 505 -16.09 17.06 6.94
CA THR A 505 -16.26 17.67 8.27
C THR A 505 -15.43 16.96 9.32
N ALA A 506 -15.45 15.62 9.35
CA ALA A 506 -14.62 14.83 10.26
C ALA A 506 -13.12 15.05 10.00
N GLY A 507 -12.72 15.14 8.72
CA GLY A 507 -11.35 15.47 8.31
C GLY A 507 -10.89 16.88 8.66
N GLY A 508 -11.83 17.80 8.91
CA GLY A 508 -11.55 19.22 9.01
C GLY A 508 -10.89 19.77 7.73
N VAL A 509 -11.38 19.31 6.57
CA VAL A 509 -10.88 19.69 5.23
C VAL A 509 -12.04 20.06 4.31
N THR A 510 -11.74 20.78 3.23
CA THR A 510 -12.68 21.00 2.12
C THR A 510 -12.37 20.11 0.92
N GLU A 511 -13.33 19.96 0.01
CA GLU A 511 -13.25 19.11 -1.19
C GLU A 511 -12.03 19.37 -2.09
N ASP A 512 -11.49 20.59 -2.05
CA ASP A 512 -10.36 21.00 -2.92
C ASP A 512 -9.01 21.06 -2.20
N GLU A 513 -8.96 20.79 -0.90
CA GLU A 513 -7.72 20.86 -0.12
C GLU A 513 -6.78 19.67 -0.29
N ASN A 514 -7.28 18.55 -0.81
CA ASN A 514 -6.46 17.37 -1.10
C ASN A 514 -6.98 16.56 -2.29
N ALA A 515 -6.25 15.50 -2.64
CA ALA A 515 -6.50 14.65 -3.79
C ALA A 515 -7.15 13.30 -3.41
N VAL A 516 -7.68 13.17 -2.20
CA VAL A 516 -8.46 11.98 -1.81
C VAL A 516 -9.62 11.82 -2.78
N ASN A 517 -9.84 10.60 -3.28
CA ASN A 517 -10.96 10.32 -4.16
C ASN A 517 -12.30 10.78 -3.52
N PRO A 518 -13.07 11.68 -4.15
CA PRO A 518 -14.32 12.20 -3.61
C PRO A 518 -15.35 11.13 -3.24
N ALA A 519 -15.31 9.95 -3.87
CA ALA A 519 -16.20 8.83 -3.54
C ALA A 519 -16.16 8.45 -2.05
N TRP A 520 -14.99 8.58 -1.40
CA TRP A 520 -14.85 8.34 0.04
C TRP A 520 -15.81 9.16 0.89
N ARG A 521 -16.12 10.40 0.46
CA ARG A 521 -16.92 11.34 1.26
C ARG A 521 -18.38 10.93 1.40
N ASN A 522 -18.84 10.07 0.50
CA ASN A 522 -20.21 9.54 0.50
C ASN A 522 -20.28 8.06 0.89
N THR A 523 -19.14 7.40 1.11
CA THR A 523 -19.06 5.95 1.38
C THR A 523 -19.63 5.62 2.76
N VAL A 524 -20.32 4.49 2.87
CA VAL A 524 -20.68 3.85 4.16
C VAL A 524 -20.21 2.38 4.25
N LEU A 525 -19.91 1.78 3.11
CA LEU A 525 -19.28 0.46 2.99
C LEU A 525 -18.11 0.54 2.01
N HIS A 526 -16.91 0.25 2.49
CA HIS A 526 -15.80 -0.17 1.64
C HIS A 526 -15.79 -1.70 1.61
N ALA A 527 -15.87 -2.29 0.43
CA ALA A 527 -15.96 -3.74 0.25
C ALA A 527 -14.85 -4.25 -0.66
N ILE A 528 -14.19 -5.33 -0.26
CA ILE A 528 -13.18 -6.04 -1.05
C ILE A 528 -13.73 -7.43 -1.35
N ALA A 529 -13.87 -7.78 -2.61
CA ALA A 529 -14.07 -9.16 -3.08
C ALA A 529 -12.80 -9.67 -3.74
N GLY A 530 -12.78 -10.95 -4.13
CA GLY A 530 -11.65 -11.47 -4.89
C GLY A 530 -11.91 -12.80 -5.56
N VAL A 531 -11.17 -13.07 -6.61
CA VAL A 531 -11.11 -14.40 -7.22
C VAL A 531 -9.98 -15.19 -6.59
N MET A 532 -10.23 -16.48 -6.34
CA MET A 532 -9.24 -17.43 -5.86
C MET A 532 -9.04 -18.55 -6.89
N TRP A 533 -7.85 -19.14 -6.89
CA TRP A 533 -7.52 -20.29 -7.73
C TRP A 533 -6.63 -21.29 -6.98
N ASP A 534 -6.50 -22.50 -7.53
CA ASP A 534 -5.72 -23.57 -6.90
C ASP A 534 -4.22 -23.24 -6.82
N ALA A 535 -3.59 -23.57 -5.70
CA ALA A 535 -2.19 -23.25 -5.43
C ALA A 535 -1.18 -23.98 -6.31
N SER A 536 -1.58 -25.02 -7.05
CA SER A 536 -0.74 -25.73 -8.03
C SER A 536 -0.67 -25.02 -9.39
N ILE A 537 -1.57 -24.07 -9.67
CA ILE A 537 -1.62 -23.39 -10.97
C ILE A 537 -0.40 -22.46 -11.11
N ARG A 538 0.42 -22.71 -12.14
CA ARG A 538 1.53 -21.83 -12.58
C ARG A 538 1.35 -21.29 -14.00
N ASN A 539 0.25 -21.64 -14.66
CA ASN A 539 -0.07 -21.15 -15.99
C ASN A 539 -0.66 -19.73 -15.89
N PHE A 540 0.16 -18.72 -16.19
CA PHE A 540 -0.25 -17.33 -16.15
C PHE A 540 -1.40 -17.02 -17.14
N THR A 541 -1.51 -17.72 -18.27
CA THR A 541 -2.67 -17.55 -19.17
C THR A 541 -3.97 -17.92 -18.48
N LEU A 542 -3.98 -19.02 -17.71
CA LEU A 542 -5.17 -19.43 -16.94
C LEU A 542 -5.44 -18.47 -15.78
N ILE A 543 -4.41 -18.02 -15.07
CA ILE A 543 -4.56 -17.00 -14.01
C ILE A 543 -5.19 -15.73 -14.59
N ARG A 544 -4.75 -15.28 -15.77
CA ARG A 544 -5.32 -14.11 -16.45
C ARG A 544 -6.78 -14.30 -16.84
N GLU A 545 -7.20 -15.52 -17.16
CA GLU A 545 -8.60 -15.83 -17.41
C GLU A 545 -9.44 -15.68 -16.14
N TYR A 546 -8.99 -16.21 -14.99
CA TYR A 546 -9.66 -15.99 -13.70
C TYR A 546 -9.78 -14.50 -13.38
N GLN A 547 -8.68 -13.76 -13.51
CA GLN A 547 -8.64 -12.32 -13.25
C GLN A 547 -9.62 -11.57 -14.17
N ARG A 548 -9.59 -11.82 -15.48
CA ARG A 548 -10.49 -11.18 -16.44
C ARG A 548 -11.96 -11.47 -16.15
N ASN A 549 -12.29 -12.72 -15.84
CA ASN A 549 -13.68 -13.11 -15.54
C ASN A 549 -14.17 -12.45 -14.25
N PHE A 550 -13.29 -12.29 -13.25
CA PHE A 550 -13.59 -11.55 -12.02
C PHE A 550 -13.80 -10.04 -12.29
N THR A 551 -12.85 -9.43 -13.00
CA THR A 551 -12.90 -8.01 -13.34
C THR A 551 -14.16 -7.68 -14.13
N HIS A 552 -14.50 -8.43 -15.18
CA HIS A 552 -15.63 -8.10 -16.07
C HIS A 552 -16.96 -8.77 -15.71
N GLY A 553 -16.99 -9.65 -14.70
CA GLY A 553 -18.21 -10.27 -14.19
C GLY A 553 -18.59 -9.68 -12.83
N PRO A 554 -18.18 -10.30 -11.71
CA PRO A 554 -18.51 -9.84 -10.35
C PRO A 554 -18.23 -8.37 -10.09
N MET A 555 -17.04 -7.86 -10.44
CA MET A 555 -16.72 -6.44 -10.20
C MET A 555 -17.52 -5.49 -11.10
N GLN A 556 -17.94 -5.94 -12.28
CA GLN A 556 -18.80 -5.14 -13.16
C GLN A 556 -20.18 -4.92 -12.52
N LEU A 557 -20.75 -5.96 -11.92
CA LEU A 557 -22.02 -5.84 -11.20
C LEU A 557 -21.95 -4.78 -10.10
N TRP A 558 -20.85 -4.73 -9.33
CA TRP A 558 -20.64 -3.69 -8.32
C TRP A 558 -20.45 -2.28 -8.90
N ARG A 559 -19.75 -2.15 -10.03
CA ARG A 559 -19.61 -0.86 -10.73
C ARG A 559 -20.96 -0.31 -11.20
N ASP A 560 -21.80 -1.16 -11.79
CA ASP A 560 -23.09 -0.76 -12.35
C ASP A 560 -24.05 -0.23 -11.26
N LEU A 561 -23.91 -0.71 -10.03
CA LEU A 561 -24.71 -0.29 -8.87
C LEU A 561 -24.21 0.97 -8.16
N THR A 562 -22.99 1.37 -8.45
CA THR A 562 -22.32 2.48 -7.78
C THR A 562 -21.74 3.46 -8.82
N PRO A 563 -22.54 3.93 -9.79
CA PRO A 563 -22.06 4.78 -10.87
C PRO A 563 -21.43 6.07 -10.31
N GLY A 564 -20.27 6.44 -10.84
CA GLY A 564 -19.53 7.62 -10.39
C GLY A 564 -18.84 7.48 -9.02
N SER A 565 -19.09 6.40 -8.27
CA SER A 565 -18.28 6.04 -7.10
C SER A 565 -16.89 5.55 -7.52
N GLY A 566 -16.09 5.05 -6.58
CA GLY A 566 -14.71 4.62 -6.82
C GLY A 566 -14.35 3.28 -6.17
N ALA A 567 -13.07 2.99 -6.23
CA ALA A 567 -12.39 1.90 -5.54
C ALA A 567 -11.18 2.46 -4.80
N TYR A 568 -10.73 1.78 -3.75
CA TYR A 568 -9.56 2.23 -3.02
C TYR A 568 -8.28 1.76 -3.70
N LEU A 569 -7.49 2.70 -4.20
CA LEU A 569 -6.26 2.41 -4.97
C LEU A 569 -5.21 1.53 -4.27
N GLY A 570 -5.26 1.43 -2.93
CA GLY A 570 -4.37 0.56 -2.16
C GLY A 570 -4.81 -0.91 -2.11
N GLU A 571 -6.09 -1.16 -2.42
CA GLU A 571 -6.78 -2.45 -2.23
C GLU A 571 -7.69 -2.77 -3.42
N ALA A 572 -7.35 -2.25 -4.61
CA ALA A 572 -8.18 -2.36 -5.80
C ALA A 572 -7.76 -3.51 -6.72
N ASP A 573 -8.62 -3.79 -7.70
CA ASP A 573 -8.28 -4.66 -8.81
C ASP A 573 -7.21 -3.97 -9.65
N ILE A 574 -6.05 -4.61 -9.81
CA ILE A 574 -4.98 -4.09 -10.65
C ILE A 574 -5.40 -3.96 -12.13
N ASN A 575 -6.45 -4.69 -12.54
CA ASN A 575 -7.02 -4.64 -13.87
C ASN A 575 -8.28 -3.77 -13.93
N GLU A 576 -8.56 -2.95 -12.91
CA GLU A 576 -9.74 -2.08 -12.88
C GLU A 576 -9.86 -1.27 -14.17
N PRO A 577 -10.96 -1.45 -14.93
CA PRO A 577 -11.22 -0.63 -16.11
C PRO A 577 -11.46 0.81 -15.66
N ASP A 578 -10.94 1.77 -16.42
CA ASP A 578 -11.05 3.20 -16.06
C ASP A 578 -10.52 3.50 -14.65
N TRP A 579 -9.38 2.90 -14.30
CA TRP A 579 -8.72 3.07 -12.99
C TRP A 579 -8.48 4.55 -12.64
N GLN A 580 -8.33 5.43 -13.64
CA GLN A 580 -8.23 6.87 -13.44
C GLN A 580 -9.46 7.42 -12.69
N GLN A 581 -10.66 7.10 -13.18
CA GLN A 581 -11.92 7.44 -12.54
C GLN A 581 -12.07 6.68 -11.21
N ALA A 582 -11.83 5.37 -11.22
CA ALA A 582 -12.10 4.55 -10.05
C ALA A 582 -11.23 4.95 -8.84
N PHE A 583 -9.96 5.30 -9.07
CA PHE A 583 -8.99 5.53 -7.99
C PHE A 583 -8.86 7.00 -7.60
N TYR A 584 -9.09 7.92 -8.55
CA TYR A 584 -8.84 9.36 -8.34
C TYR A 584 -10.07 10.23 -8.64
N GLY A 585 -11.11 9.68 -9.25
CA GLY A 585 -12.34 10.39 -9.61
C GLY A 585 -12.07 11.62 -10.47
N CYS A 586 -12.83 12.69 -10.21
CA CYS A 586 -12.69 13.96 -10.94
C CYS A 586 -11.34 14.67 -10.72
N LYS A 587 -10.51 14.20 -9.76
CA LYS A 587 -9.21 14.81 -9.44
C LYS A 587 -8.07 14.35 -10.35
N TYR A 588 -8.29 13.33 -11.20
CA TYR A 588 -7.24 12.73 -12.02
C TYR A 588 -6.53 13.71 -12.95
N SER A 589 -7.26 14.57 -13.66
CA SER A 589 -6.68 15.52 -14.62
C SER A 589 -5.69 16.49 -13.96
N LYS A 590 -6.05 17.01 -12.77
CA LYS A 590 -5.17 17.87 -11.97
C LYS A 590 -3.96 17.09 -11.46
N LEU A 591 -4.15 15.89 -10.95
CA LEU A 591 -3.04 15.00 -10.54
C LEU A 591 -2.06 14.75 -11.69
N TYR A 592 -2.56 14.42 -12.87
CA TYR A 592 -1.72 14.18 -14.05
C TYR A 592 -0.96 15.46 -14.45
N SER A 593 -1.59 16.63 -14.41
CA SER A 593 -0.88 17.90 -14.69
C SER A 593 0.28 18.15 -13.71
N ILE A 594 0.09 17.85 -12.43
CA ILE A 594 1.13 17.98 -11.39
C ILE A 594 2.23 16.93 -11.60
N LYS A 595 1.87 15.69 -11.97
CA LYS A 595 2.83 14.65 -12.34
C LYS A 595 3.73 15.13 -13.48
N LYS A 596 3.16 15.76 -14.52
CA LYS A 596 3.96 16.32 -15.62
C LYS A 596 4.82 17.50 -15.15
N LYS A 597 4.37 18.32 -14.20
CA LYS A 597 5.21 19.39 -13.62
C LYS A 597 6.45 18.82 -12.91
N TYR A 598 6.28 17.80 -12.06
CA TYR A 598 7.33 17.31 -11.17
C TYR A 598 8.17 16.15 -11.73
N ASP A 599 7.70 15.44 -12.78
CA ASP A 599 8.40 14.30 -13.37
C ASP A 599 8.12 14.12 -14.88
N LEU A 600 8.59 15.06 -15.70
CA LEU A 600 8.53 14.92 -17.18
C LEU A 600 9.33 13.73 -17.70
N SER A 601 10.47 13.44 -17.07
CA SER A 601 11.37 12.35 -17.43
C SER A 601 10.80 10.96 -17.18
N GLY A 602 9.69 10.84 -16.43
CA GLY A 602 9.12 9.58 -16.00
C GLY A 602 10.13 8.73 -15.23
N VAL A 603 10.70 9.31 -14.19
CA VAL A 603 11.56 8.65 -13.20
C VAL A 603 10.71 7.75 -12.32
N PHE A 604 9.55 8.24 -11.87
CA PHE A 604 8.64 7.49 -11.01
C PHE A 604 7.54 6.82 -11.83
N PHE A 605 7.44 5.50 -11.69
CA PHE A 605 6.42 4.69 -12.33
C PHE A 605 5.98 3.59 -11.37
N ALA A 606 4.68 3.36 -11.33
CA ALA A 606 4.07 2.14 -10.81
C ALA A 606 2.78 1.91 -11.58
N GLU A 607 2.36 0.64 -11.69
CA GLU A 607 1.07 0.32 -12.32
C GLU A 607 -0.07 1.10 -11.62
N THR A 608 -1.01 1.62 -12.40
CA THR A 608 -2.17 2.42 -11.96
C THR A 608 -1.85 3.66 -11.09
N ALA A 609 -0.57 4.04 -10.99
CA ALA A 609 -0.20 5.34 -10.45
C ALA A 609 -0.50 6.44 -11.49
N VAL A 610 -0.68 7.68 -11.02
CA VAL A 610 -0.92 8.84 -11.88
C VAL A 610 0.18 8.94 -12.95
N GLY A 611 -0.24 8.95 -14.22
CA GLY A 611 0.65 9.01 -15.39
C GLY A 611 1.31 7.68 -15.77
N SER A 612 0.86 6.57 -15.20
CA SER A 612 1.35 5.23 -15.58
C SER A 612 0.93 4.82 -17.00
N GLU A 613 -0.13 5.40 -17.55
CA GLU A 613 -0.58 5.21 -18.93
C GLU A 613 0.44 5.67 -19.99
N ASP A 614 1.38 6.54 -19.62
CA ASP A 614 2.49 6.95 -20.47
C ASP A 614 3.53 5.83 -20.67
N TRP A 615 3.37 4.69 -19.98
CA TRP A 615 4.33 3.59 -19.92
C TRP A 615 3.66 2.21 -20.02
N LYS A 616 4.42 1.25 -20.53
CA LYS A 616 4.04 -0.16 -20.63
C LYS A 616 5.22 -1.04 -20.25
N ALA A 617 5.00 -1.91 -19.26
CA ALA A 617 5.91 -3.01 -18.95
C ALA A 617 5.68 -4.20 -19.91
N GLY A 618 6.60 -5.16 -19.92
CA GLY A 618 6.44 -6.39 -20.69
C GLY A 618 5.30 -7.28 -20.18
N ASN A 619 5.28 -8.53 -20.67
CA ASN A 619 4.22 -9.48 -20.32
C ASN A 619 4.09 -9.66 -18.80
N ASP A 620 2.84 -9.73 -18.34
CA ASP A 620 2.48 -9.84 -16.93
C ASP A 620 3.10 -8.74 -16.04
N ARG A 621 3.32 -7.55 -16.62
CA ARG A 621 3.94 -6.39 -15.96
C ARG A 621 5.40 -6.63 -15.56
N LEU A 622 6.00 -7.70 -16.07
CA LEU A 622 7.39 -8.06 -15.92
C LEU A 622 8.19 -7.67 -17.16
N GLY A 623 9.47 -7.38 -16.95
CA GLY A 623 10.41 -7.09 -18.03
C GLY A 623 10.65 -5.59 -18.26
N ARG A 624 11.05 -5.25 -19.49
CA ARG A 624 11.48 -3.90 -19.86
C ARG A 624 10.30 -2.91 -19.81
N LEU A 625 10.54 -1.74 -19.24
CA LEU A 625 9.58 -0.64 -19.17
C LEU A 625 9.82 0.33 -20.33
N CYS A 626 8.80 0.58 -21.14
CA CYS A 626 8.85 1.44 -22.33
C CYS A 626 7.74 2.49 -22.28
N ARG A 627 7.94 3.65 -22.91
CA ARG A 627 6.89 4.62 -23.15
C ARG A 627 5.82 4.03 -24.09
N VAL A 628 4.62 4.59 -24.10
CA VAL A 628 3.52 4.18 -25.00
C VAL A 628 3.45 5.10 -26.21
#